data_AF-A0A0H5Q330-F1
#
_entry.id   AF-A0A0H5Q330-F1
#
_cell.length_a   1.000
_cell.length_b   1.000
_cell.length_c   1.000
_cell.angle_alpha   90.00
_cell.angle_beta   90.00
_cell.angle_gamma   90.00
#
_symmetry.space_group_name_H-M   'P 1'
#
loop_
_entity.id
_entity.type
_entity.pdbx_description
1 polymer ?
#
loop_
_entity_poly.entity_id
_entity_poly.type
_entity_poly.pdbx_seq_one_letter_code
_entity_poly.pdbx_strand_id
1 'polypeptide(L)'
;MTKFNILRRQNRAEEAFKSLEEYNEEYASPQVLTMLGDYAMGMYDDSLALARYDAALGIDSDFAPAMLGKAEAYRVIRNYPAYFKLVNKFAGSRNVPVSAKADYFQAVVRQADKKFLKSFKDQYDTTFDVSLKVHPEDSAMLQAAGLYYFMTDRSDLAIKSFRKVRDLHPDSPVSYADYIQLLIYDKNWQAVVAASDSAFVKFPNIPSFLEMANVGQFNLENYEGIIANCKKMLACAPNDSSVFVSALSTMGDMYHQLGDKKKAFSAYNMLLKRVPDYAPVLNNYAYYLSVEGKNLKKAYLMSKKTIEMEPDNATYLDTFGWILYLQGKPEEAKPYFKHAMLYGGKDSATVLEHYAKVLEAVGDDDLAKVYYQQAVSKRKEGKE
;
A
#
# COMPACT_ATOMS: atom_id res chain seq x y z
N MET A 1 42.50 -2.74 9.98
CA MET A 1 41.28 -2.46 9.16
C MET A 1 41.51 -2.22 7.66
N THR A 2 42.52 -1.45 7.21
CA THR A 2 42.73 -1.14 5.77
C THR A 2 42.94 -2.38 4.89
N LYS A 3 43.74 -3.36 5.33
CA LYS A 3 43.98 -4.64 4.62
C LYS A 3 42.70 -5.46 4.44
N PHE A 4 41.91 -5.62 5.51
CA PHE A 4 40.59 -6.27 5.48
C PHE A 4 39.66 -5.65 4.42
N ASN A 5 39.54 -4.32 4.40
CA ASN A 5 38.66 -3.61 3.46
C ASN A 5 39.08 -3.78 2.00
N ILE A 6 40.38 -3.81 1.72
CA ILE A 6 40.92 -4.05 0.37
C ILE A 6 40.59 -5.48 -0.08
N LEU A 7 40.85 -6.47 0.78
CA LEU A 7 40.61 -7.88 0.46
C LEU A 7 39.11 -8.17 0.25
N ARG A 8 38.23 -7.56 1.06
CA ARG A 8 36.76 -7.61 0.85
C ARG A 8 36.34 -7.06 -0.51
N ARG A 9 36.91 -5.93 -0.96
CA ARG A 9 36.62 -5.35 -2.29
C ARG A 9 37.13 -6.22 -3.45
N GLN A 10 38.12 -7.07 -3.20
CA GLN A 10 38.66 -8.03 -4.17
C GLN A 10 37.93 -9.38 -4.16
N ASN A 11 36.82 -9.52 -3.44
CA ASN A 11 36.11 -10.80 -3.23
C ASN A 11 36.97 -11.90 -2.59
N ARG A 12 38.02 -11.53 -1.84
CA ARG A 12 38.92 -12.45 -1.13
C ARG A 12 38.51 -12.54 0.34
N ALA A 13 37.34 -13.15 0.59
CA ALA A 13 36.71 -13.15 1.91
C ALA A 13 37.57 -13.85 2.97
N GLU A 14 38.03 -15.08 2.72
CA GLU A 14 38.84 -15.85 3.68
C GLU A 14 40.11 -15.12 4.10
N GLU A 15 40.85 -14.55 3.13
CA GLU A 15 42.07 -13.78 3.41
C GLU A 15 41.78 -12.47 4.16
N ALA A 16 40.65 -11.82 3.83
CA ALA A 16 40.20 -10.65 4.58
C ALA A 16 39.99 -11.03 6.04
N PHE A 17 39.24 -12.09 6.32
CA PHE A 17 38.92 -12.50 7.69
C PHE A 17 40.13 -13.02 8.44
N LYS A 18 41.05 -13.75 7.80
CA LYS A 18 42.33 -14.10 8.42
C LYS A 18 43.12 -12.85 8.84
N SER A 19 43.17 -11.83 7.98
CA SER A 19 43.83 -10.56 8.34
C SER A 19 43.12 -9.80 9.47
N LEU A 20 41.82 -10.04 9.65
CA LEU A 20 41.03 -9.48 10.73
C LEU A 20 41.25 -10.24 12.05
N GLU A 21 41.44 -11.56 11.99
CA GLU A 21 41.83 -12.38 13.15
C GLU A 21 43.23 -11.99 13.65
N GLU A 22 44.22 -11.89 12.76
CA GLU A 22 45.57 -11.41 13.09
C GLU A 22 45.51 -10.02 13.77
N TYR A 23 44.69 -9.11 13.23
CA TYR A 23 44.50 -7.78 13.81
C TYR A 23 43.82 -7.84 15.20
N ASN A 24 42.91 -8.79 15.42
CA ASN A 24 42.21 -8.94 16.68
C ASN A 24 43.13 -9.45 17.81
N GLU A 25 44.17 -10.23 17.50
CA GLU A 25 45.15 -10.69 18.49
C GLU A 25 45.92 -9.53 19.14
N GLU A 26 46.17 -8.46 18.37
CA GLU A 26 46.92 -7.29 18.83
C GLU A 26 46.00 -6.14 19.28
N TYR A 27 44.85 -5.98 18.63
CA TYR A 27 43.92 -4.85 18.84
C TYR A 27 42.46 -5.32 18.94
N ALA A 28 42.16 -6.15 19.93
CA ALA A 28 40.79 -6.60 20.20
C ALA A 28 39.86 -5.41 20.48
N SER A 29 38.71 -5.39 19.79
CA SER A 29 37.65 -4.42 20.04
C SER A 29 36.27 -5.05 19.82
N PRO A 30 35.20 -4.52 20.44
CA PRO A 30 33.84 -5.03 20.23
C PRO A 30 33.45 -5.06 18.76
N GLN A 31 33.85 -4.04 17.98
CA GLN A 31 33.56 -3.95 16.55
C GLN A 31 34.24 -5.07 15.74
N VAL A 32 35.53 -5.31 15.98
CA VAL A 32 36.29 -6.36 15.26
C VAL A 32 35.76 -7.75 15.61
N LEU A 33 35.50 -8.00 16.90
CA LEU A 33 34.94 -9.27 17.36
C LEU A 33 33.54 -9.51 16.80
N THR A 34 32.70 -8.47 16.70
CA THR A 34 31.38 -8.58 16.07
C THR A 34 31.49 -8.94 14.59
N MET A 35 32.39 -8.29 13.84
CA MET A 35 32.61 -8.61 12.42
C MET A 35 33.11 -10.04 12.20
N LEU A 36 33.96 -10.55 13.10
CA LEU A 36 34.39 -11.95 13.08
C LEU A 36 33.22 -12.90 13.41
N GLY A 37 32.34 -12.51 14.34
CA GLY A 37 31.12 -13.25 14.64
C GLY A 37 30.14 -13.32 13.47
N ASP A 38 29.90 -12.19 12.78
CA ASP A 38 29.04 -12.11 11.60
C ASP A 38 29.54 -13.00 10.46
N TYR A 39 30.87 -13.08 10.29
CA TYR A 39 31.49 -13.96 9.31
C TYR A 39 31.35 -15.44 9.67
N ALA A 40 31.60 -15.79 10.93
CA ALA A 40 31.42 -17.15 11.40
C ALA A 40 29.97 -17.62 11.20
N MET A 41 28.98 -16.75 11.45
CA MET A 41 27.57 -17.03 11.10
C MET A 41 27.37 -17.27 9.60
N GLY A 42 28.01 -16.47 8.74
CA GLY A 42 27.97 -16.67 7.28
C GLY A 42 28.59 -17.99 6.82
N MET A 43 29.50 -18.54 7.61
CA MET A 43 30.12 -19.86 7.41
C MET A 43 29.37 -21.00 8.11
N TYR A 44 28.21 -20.72 8.72
CA TYR A 44 27.42 -21.68 9.50
C TYR A 44 28.17 -22.26 10.72
N ASP A 45 29.15 -21.53 11.26
CA ASP A 45 29.83 -21.87 12.52
C ASP A 45 29.22 -21.08 13.68
N ASP A 46 28.07 -21.55 14.14
CA ASP A 46 27.29 -20.92 15.21
C ASP A 46 28.07 -20.84 16.53
N SER A 47 28.91 -21.84 16.81
CA SER A 47 29.68 -21.92 18.06
C SER A 47 30.76 -20.85 18.10
N LEU A 48 31.52 -20.71 17.01
CA LEU A 48 32.52 -19.67 16.88
C LEU A 48 31.86 -18.29 16.89
N ALA A 49 30.76 -18.11 16.15
CA ALA A 49 30.03 -16.85 16.12
C ALA A 49 29.60 -16.40 17.52
N LEU A 50 28.93 -17.28 18.27
CA LEU A 50 28.48 -16.99 19.63
C LEU A 50 29.66 -16.64 20.56
N ALA A 51 30.79 -17.36 20.45
CA ALA A 51 31.99 -17.06 21.23
C ALA A 51 32.58 -15.67 20.90
N ARG A 52 32.59 -15.27 19.62
CA ARG A 52 33.05 -13.95 19.18
C ARG A 52 32.13 -12.83 19.70
N TYR A 53 30.82 -13.01 19.65
CA TYR A 53 29.89 -12.04 20.23
C TYR A 53 30.01 -11.97 21.75
N ASP A 54 30.21 -13.10 22.44
CA ASP A 54 30.45 -13.11 23.88
C ASP A 54 31.73 -12.37 24.27
N ALA A 55 32.80 -12.54 23.50
CA ALA A 55 34.02 -11.77 23.70
C ALA A 55 33.79 -10.27 23.48
N ALA A 56 33.02 -9.88 22.45
CA ALA A 56 32.68 -8.48 22.19
C ALA A 56 31.89 -7.87 23.36
N LEU A 57 30.87 -8.59 23.84
CA LEU A 57 30.02 -8.19 24.97
C LEU A 57 30.74 -8.26 26.32
N GLY A 58 31.83 -9.02 26.41
CA GLY A 58 32.74 -9.00 27.57
C GLY A 58 33.57 -7.72 27.66
N ILE A 59 33.91 -7.09 26.52
CA ILE A 59 34.61 -5.80 26.47
C ILE A 59 33.62 -4.64 26.68
N ASP A 60 32.49 -4.66 25.98
CA ASP A 60 31.42 -3.68 26.13
C ASP A 60 30.06 -4.38 26.13
N SER A 61 29.48 -4.50 27.33
CA SER A 61 28.24 -5.24 27.54
C SER A 61 27.00 -4.61 26.88
N ASP A 62 27.08 -3.33 26.48
CA ASP A 62 26.00 -2.59 25.82
C ASP A 62 26.32 -2.30 24.35
N PHE A 63 27.33 -2.95 23.78
CA PHE A 63 27.67 -2.82 22.37
C PHE A 63 26.56 -3.40 21.47
N ALA A 64 25.71 -2.52 20.94
CA ALA A 64 24.53 -2.87 20.17
C ALA A 64 24.80 -3.84 19.00
N PRO A 65 25.83 -3.64 18.16
CA PRO A 65 26.10 -4.56 17.05
C PRO A 65 26.32 -6.01 17.52
N ALA A 66 27.08 -6.23 18.60
CA ALA A 66 27.29 -7.57 19.15
C ALA A 66 26.02 -8.16 19.77
N MET A 67 25.22 -7.34 20.47
CA MET A 67 23.93 -7.81 21.03
C MET A 67 22.99 -8.28 19.93
N LEU A 68 22.88 -7.53 18.83
CA LEU A 68 22.01 -7.86 17.70
C LEU A 68 22.56 -9.04 16.90
N GLY A 69 23.86 -9.08 16.60
CA GLY A 69 24.48 -10.23 15.93
C GLY A 69 24.28 -11.52 16.71
N LYS A 70 24.46 -11.48 18.04
CA LYS A 70 24.19 -12.62 18.91
C LYS A 70 22.72 -13.01 18.99
N ALA A 71 21.82 -12.03 19.01
CA ALA A 71 20.39 -12.28 18.97
C ALA A 71 20.01 -13.00 17.66
N GLU A 72 20.44 -12.48 16.51
CA GLU A 72 20.17 -13.10 15.21
C GLU A 72 20.75 -14.51 15.11
N ALA A 73 21.95 -14.75 15.65
CA ALA A 73 22.50 -16.10 15.77
C ALA A 73 21.56 -17.03 16.54
N TYR A 74 21.04 -16.61 17.70
CA TYR A 74 20.04 -17.36 18.45
C TYR A 74 18.74 -17.59 17.68
N ARG A 75 18.30 -16.61 16.87
CA ARG A 75 17.10 -16.76 16.04
C ARG A 75 17.30 -17.81 14.94
N VAL A 76 18.47 -17.83 14.29
CA VAL A 76 18.83 -18.78 13.23
C VAL A 76 18.86 -20.22 13.77
N ILE A 77 19.50 -20.44 14.92
CA ILE A 77 19.55 -21.76 15.58
C ILE A 77 18.28 -22.10 16.37
N ARG A 78 17.23 -21.26 16.27
CA ARG A 78 15.92 -21.43 16.93
C ARG A 78 15.96 -21.44 18.46
N ASN A 79 16.99 -20.85 19.06
CA ASN A 79 17.06 -20.60 20.50
C ASN A 79 16.29 -19.32 20.88
N TYR A 80 14.97 -19.36 20.72
CA TYR A 80 14.10 -18.21 20.97
C TYR A 80 14.14 -17.66 22.41
N PRO A 81 14.28 -18.47 23.48
CA PRO A 81 14.44 -17.93 24.83
C PRO A 81 15.67 -17.02 24.96
N ALA A 82 16.81 -17.44 24.40
CA ALA A 82 18.03 -16.63 24.44
C ALA A 82 17.94 -15.40 23.52
N TYR A 83 17.31 -15.54 22.35
CA TYR A 83 16.97 -14.43 21.45
C TYR A 83 16.18 -13.33 22.19
N PHE A 84 15.03 -13.66 22.75
CA PHE A 84 14.18 -12.67 23.42
C PHE A 84 14.82 -12.09 24.68
N LYS A 85 15.66 -12.85 25.40
CA LYS A 85 16.43 -12.30 26.52
C LYS A 85 17.35 -11.16 26.07
N LEU A 86 18.08 -11.33 24.96
CA LEU A 86 18.95 -10.30 24.41
C LEU A 86 18.17 -9.14 23.79
N VAL A 87 17.11 -9.43 23.03
CA VAL A 87 16.27 -8.41 22.40
C VAL A 87 15.59 -7.53 23.45
N ASN A 88 15.13 -8.10 24.57
CA ASN A 88 14.59 -7.34 25.70
C ASN A 88 15.66 -6.48 26.40
N LYS A 89 16.90 -6.97 26.52
CA LYS A 89 18.02 -6.16 27.03
C LYS A 89 18.28 -4.97 26.11
N PHE A 90 18.34 -5.21 24.81
CA PHE A 90 18.54 -4.19 23.78
C PHE A 90 17.42 -3.14 23.79
N ALA A 91 16.16 -3.59 23.85
CA ALA A 91 14.96 -2.75 23.99
C ALA A 91 15.05 -1.78 25.17
N GLY A 92 15.46 -2.29 26.34
CA GLY A 92 15.52 -1.53 27.59
C GLY A 92 16.79 -0.68 27.77
N SER A 93 17.82 -0.86 26.93
CA SER A 93 19.08 -0.15 27.08
C SER A 93 18.91 1.36 26.87
N ARG A 94 19.40 2.18 27.79
CA ARG A 94 19.43 3.65 27.62
C ARG A 94 20.62 4.14 26.80
N ASN A 95 21.64 3.30 26.64
CA ASN A 95 22.90 3.64 25.97
C ASN A 95 22.81 3.48 24.45
N VAL A 96 21.83 2.74 23.96
CA VAL A 96 21.59 2.56 22.52
C VAL A 96 20.62 3.64 22.02
N PRO A 97 20.92 4.37 20.92
CA PRO A 97 20.01 5.34 20.33
C PRO A 97 18.64 4.74 20.02
N VAL A 98 17.56 5.47 20.32
CA VAL A 98 16.18 5.01 20.07
C VAL A 98 15.91 4.76 18.58
N SER A 99 16.51 5.57 17.69
CA SER A 99 16.44 5.36 16.24
C SER A 99 16.97 4.00 15.83
N ALA A 100 18.15 3.61 16.31
CA ALA A 100 18.74 2.30 16.02
C ALA A 100 17.86 1.14 16.51
N LYS A 101 17.18 1.32 17.66
CA LYS A 101 16.22 0.32 18.15
C LYS A 101 14.99 0.23 17.26
N ALA A 102 14.41 1.38 16.92
CA ALA A 102 13.23 1.46 16.07
C ALA A 102 13.51 0.85 14.69
N ASP A 103 14.67 1.15 14.09
CA ASP A 103 15.10 0.59 12.81
C ASP A 103 15.20 -0.94 12.87
N TYR A 104 15.83 -1.49 13.93
CA TYR A 104 15.91 -2.93 14.13
C TYR A 104 14.51 -3.56 14.27
N PHE A 105 13.64 -3.02 15.12
CA PHE A 105 12.30 -3.58 15.32
C PHE A 105 11.43 -3.47 14.07
N GLN A 106 11.51 -2.38 13.32
CA GLN A 106 10.81 -2.25 12.04
C GLN A 106 11.33 -3.29 11.03
N ALA A 107 12.65 -3.50 10.95
CA ALA A 107 13.23 -4.52 10.08
C ALA A 107 12.73 -5.93 10.45
N VAL A 108 12.77 -6.29 11.74
CA VAL A 108 12.26 -7.58 12.23
C VAL A 108 10.78 -7.75 11.90
N VAL A 109 9.94 -6.76 12.18
CA VAL A 109 8.49 -6.85 11.95
C VAL A 109 8.14 -6.94 10.47
N ARG A 110 8.85 -6.21 9.60
CA ARG A 110 8.62 -6.24 8.14
C ARG A 110 9.07 -7.54 7.49
N GLN A 111 10.14 -8.14 7.99
CA GLN A 111 10.71 -9.37 7.42
C GLN A 111 10.12 -10.64 8.04
N ALA A 112 9.58 -10.58 9.25
CA ALA A 112 9.01 -11.74 9.91
C ALA A 112 7.71 -12.19 9.23
N ASP A 113 7.56 -13.51 9.11
CA ASP A 113 6.29 -14.10 8.74
C ASP A 113 5.21 -13.74 9.78
N LYS A 114 4.01 -13.41 9.31
CA LYS A 114 2.90 -13.00 10.17
C LYS A 114 2.53 -14.06 11.22
N LYS A 115 2.62 -15.36 10.87
CA LYS A 115 2.37 -16.44 11.83
C LYS A 115 3.48 -16.49 12.88
N PHE A 116 4.73 -16.23 12.49
CA PHE A 116 5.84 -16.14 13.45
C PHE A 116 5.61 -15.04 14.49
N LEU A 117 5.23 -13.83 14.08
CA LEU A 117 4.91 -12.73 15.00
C LEU A 117 3.76 -13.07 15.94
N LYS A 118 2.75 -13.81 15.45
CA LYS A 118 1.63 -14.28 16.28
C LYS A 118 2.02 -15.38 17.25
N SER A 119 2.89 -16.31 16.85
CA SER A 119 3.36 -17.41 17.72
C SER A 119 4.20 -16.91 18.89
N PHE A 120 4.98 -15.83 18.69
CA PHE A 120 5.79 -15.19 19.74
C PHE A 120 5.19 -13.87 20.25
N LYS A 121 3.86 -13.76 20.20
CA LYS A 121 3.15 -12.52 20.51
C LYS A 121 3.54 -11.98 21.89
N ASP A 122 3.53 -12.81 22.93
CA ASP A 122 3.76 -12.33 24.30
C ASP A 122 5.21 -11.86 24.53
N GLN A 123 6.17 -12.47 23.84
CA GLN A 123 7.56 -12.06 23.90
C GLN A 123 7.80 -10.74 23.17
N TYR A 124 7.18 -10.55 22.00
CA TYR A 124 7.22 -9.27 21.28
C TYR A 124 6.45 -8.17 22.01
N ASP A 125 5.30 -8.48 22.61
CA ASP A 125 4.58 -7.54 23.48
C ASP A 125 5.48 -7.08 24.63
N THR A 126 6.17 -8.01 25.29
CA THR A 126 7.15 -7.68 26.34
C THR A 126 8.26 -6.76 25.79
N THR A 127 8.76 -7.03 24.58
CA THR A 127 9.82 -6.26 23.94
C THR A 127 9.38 -4.81 23.66
N PHE A 128 8.18 -4.64 23.09
CA PHE A 128 7.62 -3.33 22.81
C PHE A 128 7.20 -2.59 24.09
N ASP A 129 6.67 -3.29 25.10
CA ASP A 129 6.34 -2.71 26.40
C ASP A 129 7.58 -2.16 27.10
N VAL A 130 8.68 -2.91 27.09
CA VAL A 130 9.97 -2.44 27.63
C VAL A 130 10.43 -1.20 26.88
N SER A 131 10.42 -1.24 25.54
CA SER A 131 10.88 -0.12 24.72
C SER A 131 10.04 1.13 24.91
N LEU A 132 8.71 1.01 24.92
CA LEU A 132 7.76 2.11 25.12
C LEU A 132 7.76 2.64 26.56
N LYS A 133 8.12 1.83 27.57
CA LYS A 133 8.34 2.34 28.93
C LYS A 133 9.55 3.26 29.02
N VAL A 134 10.62 2.95 28.26
CA VAL A 134 11.84 3.79 28.23
C VAL A 134 11.65 4.99 27.30
N HIS A 135 10.93 4.83 26.20
CA HIS A 135 10.75 5.84 25.14
C HIS A 135 9.25 6.06 24.82
N PRO A 136 8.43 6.53 25.78
CA PRO A 136 6.97 6.56 25.63
C PRO A 136 6.46 7.55 24.59
N GLU A 137 7.25 8.56 24.24
CA GLU A 137 6.90 9.65 23.32
C GLU A 137 7.85 9.70 22.11
N ASP A 138 8.75 8.73 21.98
CA ASP A 138 9.58 8.66 20.78
C ASP A 138 8.75 8.15 19.60
N SER A 139 8.74 8.94 18.52
CA SER A 139 7.87 8.66 17.38
C SER A 139 8.32 7.46 16.56
N ALA A 140 9.63 7.25 16.41
CA ALA A 140 10.15 6.09 15.67
C ALA A 140 9.79 4.79 16.41
N MET A 141 9.88 4.80 17.75
CA MET A 141 9.48 3.66 18.57
C MET A 141 7.97 3.42 18.55
N LEU A 142 7.14 4.47 18.64
CA LEU A 142 5.69 4.37 18.52
C LEU A 142 5.26 3.83 17.15
N GLN A 143 5.92 4.25 16.06
CA GLN A 143 5.70 3.73 14.72
C GLN A 143 6.11 2.26 14.60
N ALA A 144 7.24 1.86 15.17
CA ALA A 144 7.67 0.46 15.19
C ALA A 144 6.65 -0.44 15.92
N ALA A 145 6.17 0.00 17.09
CA ALA A 145 5.12 -0.69 17.84
C ALA A 145 3.79 -0.72 17.07
N GLY A 146 3.40 0.41 16.46
CA GLY A 146 2.19 0.50 15.64
C GLY A 146 2.21 -0.46 14.45
N LEU A 147 3.35 -0.57 13.75
CA LEU A 147 3.52 -1.52 12.66
C LEU A 147 3.43 -2.97 13.15
N TYR A 148 4.02 -3.29 14.31
CA TYR A 148 3.88 -4.61 14.92
C TYR A 148 2.42 -4.96 15.25
N TYR A 149 1.68 -4.02 15.85
CA TYR A 149 0.26 -4.22 16.14
C TYR A 149 -0.57 -4.39 14.86
N PHE A 150 -0.27 -3.62 13.82
CA PHE A 150 -0.88 -3.78 12.50
C PHE A 150 -0.64 -5.17 11.91
N MET A 151 0.61 -5.62 11.87
CA MET A 151 0.99 -6.93 11.33
C MET A 151 0.37 -8.11 12.10
N THR A 152 -0.04 -7.88 13.35
CA THR A 152 -0.65 -8.89 14.22
C THR A 152 -2.17 -8.75 14.34
N ASP A 153 -2.82 -7.99 13.45
CA ASP A 153 -4.27 -7.77 13.38
C ASP A 153 -4.87 -7.09 14.63
N ARG A 154 -4.08 -6.23 15.29
CA ARG A 154 -4.52 -5.44 16.45
C ARG A 154 -4.65 -3.97 16.07
N SER A 155 -5.59 -3.69 15.17
CA SER A 155 -5.81 -2.36 14.58
C SER A 155 -6.01 -1.27 15.64
N ASP A 156 -6.76 -1.53 16.72
CA ASP A 156 -7.00 -0.54 17.78
C ASP A 156 -5.69 -0.01 18.40
N LEU A 157 -4.74 -0.91 18.66
CA LEU A 157 -3.44 -0.54 19.23
C LEU A 157 -2.57 0.17 18.20
N ALA A 158 -2.59 -0.26 16.94
CA ALA A 158 -1.89 0.42 15.85
C ALA A 158 -2.40 1.86 15.67
N ILE A 159 -3.72 2.04 15.57
CA ILE A 159 -4.40 3.33 15.44
C ILE A 159 -4.05 4.23 16.65
N LYS A 160 -4.04 3.67 17.87
CA LYS A 160 -3.65 4.41 19.08
C LYS A 160 -2.20 4.89 19.02
N SER A 161 -1.26 4.06 18.58
CA SER A 161 0.15 4.44 18.44
C SER A 161 0.33 5.57 17.43
N PHE A 162 -0.25 5.46 16.24
CA PHE A 162 -0.13 6.50 15.22
C PHE A 162 -0.91 7.78 15.54
N ARG A 163 -2.03 7.67 16.27
CA ARG A 163 -2.69 8.84 16.85
C ARG A 163 -1.77 9.60 17.80
N LYS A 164 -1.05 8.88 18.66
CA LYS A 164 -0.08 9.50 19.57
C LYS A 164 1.06 10.17 18.81
N VAL A 165 1.57 9.55 17.74
CA VAL A 165 2.57 10.18 16.86
C VAL A 165 2.05 11.49 16.25
N ARG A 166 0.82 11.49 15.73
CA ARG A 166 0.16 12.70 15.24
C ARG A 166 0.04 13.79 16.32
N ASP A 167 -0.37 13.41 17.52
CA ASP A 167 -0.56 14.36 18.63
C ASP A 167 0.78 14.98 19.09
N LEU A 168 1.88 14.23 18.99
CA LEU A 168 3.24 14.71 19.25
C LEU A 168 3.79 15.61 18.13
N HIS A 169 3.28 15.46 16.90
CA HIS A 169 3.70 16.22 15.72
C HIS A 169 2.53 16.97 15.06
N PRO A 170 1.89 17.91 15.76
CA PRO A 170 0.65 18.55 15.29
C PRO A 170 0.82 19.35 14.00
N ASP A 171 2.05 19.72 13.63
CA ASP A 171 2.38 20.47 12.42
C ASP A 171 2.95 19.59 11.29
N SER A 172 2.94 18.26 11.44
CA SER A 172 3.41 17.30 10.43
C SER A 172 2.25 16.70 9.64
N PRO A 173 2.02 17.08 8.37
CA PRO A 173 0.98 16.49 7.54
C PRO A 173 1.14 14.98 7.37
N VAL A 174 2.39 14.49 7.33
CA VAL A 174 2.71 13.06 7.20
C VAL A 174 2.14 12.28 8.38
N SER A 175 2.23 12.81 9.60
CA SER A 175 1.70 12.13 10.79
C SER A 175 0.16 11.99 10.77
N TYR A 176 -0.54 12.97 10.20
CA TYR A 176 -1.99 12.89 9.99
C TYR A 176 -2.32 11.87 8.90
N ALA A 177 -1.58 11.89 7.79
CA ALA A 177 -1.77 10.95 6.68
C ALA A 177 -1.56 9.49 7.12
N ASP A 178 -0.49 9.19 7.87
CA ASP A 178 -0.22 7.84 8.39
C ASP A 178 -1.35 7.35 9.32
N TYR A 179 -1.84 8.23 10.19
CA TYR A 179 -2.97 7.92 11.07
C TYR A 179 -4.25 7.64 10.28
N ILE A 180 -4.59 8.48 9.29
CA ILE A 180 -5.76 8.30 8.43
C ILE A 180 -5.65 7.02 7.60
N GLN A 181 -4.45 6.71 7.09
CA GLN A 181 -4.21 5.50 6.31
C GLN A 181 -4.51 4.22 7.10
N LEU A 182 -4.21 4.21 8.40
CA LEU A 182 -4.61 3.10 9.28
C LEU A 182 -6.12 3.01 9.48
N LEU A 183 -6.81 4.14 9.60
CA LEU A 183 -8.28 4.14 9.68
C LEU A 183 -8.93 3.63 8.38
N ILE A 184 -8.34 3.94 7.22
CA ILE A 184 -8.76 3.41 5.91
C ILE A 184 -8.60 1.89 5.88
N TYR A 185 -7.45 1.37 6.33
CA TYR A 185 -7.21 -0.07 6.37
C TYR A 185 -8.20 -0.78 7.32
N ASP A 186 -8.47 -0.17 8.47
CA ASP A 186 -9.45 -0.65 9.46
C ASP A 186 -10.91 -0.49 8.99
N LYS A 187 -11.14 0.19 7.86
CA LYS A 187 -12.45 0.50 7.28
C LYS A 187 -13.36 1.28 8.23
N ASN A 188 -12.77 2.06 9.14
CA ASN A 188 -13.51 2.94 10.02
C ASN A 188 -13.85 4.25 9.29
N TRP A 189 -14.79 4.17 8.34
CA TRP A 189 -15.06 5.23 7.37
C TRP A 189 -15.50 6.54 8.01
N GLN A 190 -16.28 6.50 9.09
CA GLN A 190 -16.64 7.71 9.85
C GLN A 190 -15.40 8.37 10.46
N ALA A 191 -14.48 7.60 11.03
CA ALA A 191 -13.23 8.14 11.55
C ALA A 191 -12.30 8.65 10.44
N VAL A 192 -12.27 7.99 9.27
CA VAL A 192 -11.52 8.47 8.09
C VAL A 192 -11.99 9.86 7.70
N VAL A 193 -13.31 10.06 7.54
CA VAL A 193 -13.89 11.37 7.19
C VAL A 193 -13.53 12.40 8.25
N ALA A 194 -13.81 12.14 9.53
CA ALA A 194 -13.58 13.09 10.61
C ALA A 194 -12.09 13.48 10.75
N ALA A 195 -11.19 12.51 10.68
CA ALA A 195 -9.75 12.75 10.77
C ALA A 195 -9.23 13.53 9.56
N SER A 196 -9.72 13.21 8.36
CA SER A 196 -9.34 13.88 7.12
C SER A 196 -9.84 15.33 7.06
N ASP A 197 -11.09 15.58 7.48
CA ASP A 197 -11.65 16.92 7.57
C ASP A 197 -10.87 17.77 8.58
N SER A 198 -10.55 17.20 9.75
CA SER A 198 -9.70 17.86 10.75
C SER A 198 -8.30 18.17 10.22
N ALA A 199 -7.70 17.24 9.46
CA ALA A 199 -6.40 17.44 8.84
C ALA A 199 -6.42 18.57 7.80
N PHE A 200 -7.47 18.62 6.96
CA PHE A 200 -7.63 19.68 5.97
C PHE A 200 -7.84 21.06 6.59
N VAL A 201 -8.57 21.16 7.71
CA VAL A 201 -8.70 22.43 8.46
C VAL A 201 -7.33 22.93 8.94
N LYS A 202 -6.46 22.03 9.40
CA LYS A 202 -5.10 22.36 9.84
C LYS A 202 -4.16 22.66 8.67
N PHE A 203 -4.31 21.96 7.56
CA PHE A 203 -3.46 22.05 6.37
C PHE A 203 -4.30 22.32 5.10
N PRO A 204 -4.89 23.52 4.95
CA PRO A 204 -5.86 23.81 3.89
C PRO A 204 -5.29 23.79 2.47
N ASN A 205 -3.96 23.78 2.33
CA ASN A 205 -3.27 23.71 1.03
C ASN A 205 -2.85 22.28 0.65
N ILE A 206 -3.35 21.25 1.35
CA ILE A 206 -3.04 19.84 1.08
C ILE A 206 -4.34 19.12 0.68
N PRO A 207 -4.67 19.09 -0.64
CA PRO A 207 -5.91 18.51 -1.13
C PRO A 207 -6.02 17.00 -0.90
N SER A 208 -4.90 16.31 -0.68
CA SER A 208 -4.90 14.85 -0.45
C SER A 208 -5.68 14.46 0.81
N PHE A 209 -5.85 15.35 1.79
CA PHE A 209 -6.75 15.10 2.91
C PHE A 209 -8.23 15.08 2.47
N LEU A 210 -8.64 15.92 1.52
CA LEU A 210 -9.99 15.84 0.94
C LEU A 210 -10.16 14.57 0.10
N GLU A 211 -9.11 14.12 -0.60
CA GLU A 211 -9.13 12.84 -1.32
C GLU A 211 -9.30 11.65 -0.36
N MET A 212 -8.58 11.64 0.77
CA MET A 212 -8.77 10.64 1.82
C MET A 212 -10.18 10.70 2.43
N ALA A 213 -10.72 11.90 2.65
CA ALA A 213 -12.10 12.07 3.07
C ALA A 213 -13.07 11.49 2.05
N ASN A 214 -12.83 11.69 0.75
CA ASN A 214 -13.67 11.15 -0.32
C ASN A 214 -13.68 9.62 -0.36
N VAL A 215 -12.56 8.95 -0.03
CA VAL A 215 -12.54 7.49 0.16
C VAL A 215 -13.51 7.07 1.26
N GLY A 216 -13.49 7.76 2.41
CA GLY A 216 -14.43 7.52 3.50
C GLY A 216 -15.89 7.80 3.11
N GLN A 217 -16.15 8.95 2.48
CA GLN A 217 -17.50 9.34 2.05
C GLN A 217 -18.08 8.38 1.00
N PHE A 218 -17.26 7.86 0.08
CA PHE A 218 -17.69 6.91 -0.93
C PHE A 218 -18.17 5.59 -0.32
N ASN A 219 -17.43 5.07 0.66
CA ASN A 219 -17.83 3.86 1.39
C ASN A 219 -19.02 4.09 2.34
N LEU A 220 -19.35 5.35 2.63
CA LEU A 220 -20.56 5.75 3.35
C LEU A 220 -21.70 6.14 2.39
N GLU A 221 -21.53 5.98 1.08
CA GLU A 221 -22.47 6.36 0.03
C GLU A 221 -22.90 7.84 0.08
N ASN A 222 -22.09 8.71 0.70
CA ASN A 222 -22.35 10.14 0.81
C ASN A 222 -21.75 10.90 -0.39
N TYR A 223 -22.38 10.73 -1.55
CA TYR A 223 -21.91 11.32 -2.81
C TYR A 223 -21.97 12.85 -2.81
N GLU A 224 -22.93 13.46 -2.12
CA GLU A 224 -23.01 14.91 -1.92
C GLU A 224 -21.80 15.44 -1.15
N GLY A 225 -21.35 14.72 -0.12
CA GLY A 225 -20.13 15.02 0.63
C GLY A 225 -18.89 15.01 -0.25
N ILE A 226 -18.75 14.00 -1.12
CA ILE A 226 -17.65 13.91 -2.09
C ILE A 226 -17.67 15.12 -3.03
N ILE A 227 -18.84 15.46 -3.58
CA ILE A 227 -18.99 16.62 -4.47
C ILE A 227 -18.61 17.93 -3.75
N ALA A 228 -18.99 18.09 -2.49
CA ALA A 228 -18.61 19.26 -1.70
C ALA A 228 -17.08 19.35 -1.51
N ASN A 229 -16.42 18.23 -1.24
CA ASN A 229 -14.97 18.16 -1.12
C ASN A 229 -14.27 18.41 -2.46
N CYS A 230 -14.75 17.85 -3.57
CA CYS A 230 -14.20 18.15 -4.90
C CYS A 230 -14.31 19.64 -5.25
N LYS A 231 -15.39 20.33 -4.85
CA LYS A 231 -15.49 21.79 -5.02
C LYS A 231 -14.41 22.54 -4.22
N LYS A 232 -14.11 22.10 -3.00
CA LYS A 232 -12.98 22.65 -2.20
C LYS A 232 -11.64 22.37 -2.89
N MET A 233 -11.43 21.15 -3.39
CA MET A 233 -10.23 20.76 -4.15
C MET A 233 -10.01 21.69 -5.36
N LEU A 234 -11.07 21.97 -6.13
CA LEU A 234 -11.00 22.88 -7.28
C LEU A 234 -10.70 24.33 -6.89
N ALA A 235 -11.06 24.76 -5.68
CA ALA A 235 -10.76 26.11 -5.21
C ALA A 235 -9.28 26.29 -4.83
N CYS A 236 -8.58 25.22 -4.46
CA CYS A 236 -7.15 25.24 -4.11
C CYS A 236 -6.21 24.72 -5.23
N ALA A 237 -6.76 24.28 -6.37
CA ALA A 237 -6.01 23.64 -7.43
C ALA A 237 -5.89 24.51 -8.70
N PRO A 238 -4.71 24.58 -9.34
CA PRO A 238 -4.59 25.10 -10.70
C PRO A 238 -5.45 24.28 -11.69
N ASN A 239 -5.96 24.94 -12.73
CA ASN A 239 -6.94 24.40 -13.71
C ASN A 239 -6.45 23.19 -14.55
N ASP A 240 -5.19 22.79 -14.44
CA ASP A 240 -4.52 21.72 -15.18
C ASP A 240 -3.76 20.74 -14.26
N SER A 241 -3.89 20.89 -12.94
CA SER A 241 -3.25 20.01 -11.98
C SER A 241 -3.94 18.63 -11.89
N SER A 242 -3.21 17.63 -11.37
CA SER A 242 -3.78 16.31 -11.07
C SER A 242 -5.00 16.39 -10.15
N VAL A 243 -5.00 17.35 -9.21
CA VAL A 243 -6.12 17.62 -8.29
C VAL A 243 -7.35 18.11 -9.05
N PHE A 244 -7.19 19.00 -10.04
CA PHE A 244 -8.29 19.44 -10.90
C PHE A 244 -8.88 18.28 -11.71
N VAL A 245 -8.02 17.43 -12.26
CA VAL A 245 -8.42 16.25 -13.04
C VAL A 245 -9.22 15.27 -12.17
N SER A 246 -8.66 14.90 -11.02
CA SER A 246 -9.29 14.03 -10.03
C SER A 246 -10.65 14.57 -9.58
N ALA A 247 -10.71 15.84 -9.16
CA ALA A 247 -11.94 16.45 -8.67
C ALA A 247 -13.07 16.49 -9.71
N LEU A 248 -12.80 16.87 -10.96
CA LEU A 248 -13.85 16.90 -11.99
C LEU A 248 -14.27 15.50 -12.46
N SER A 249 -13.33 14.55 -12.55
CA SER A 249 -13.65 13.16 -12.87
C SER A 249 -14.60 12.60 -11.81
N THR A 250 -14.22 12.69 -10.53
CA THR A 250 -15.02 12.21 -9.41
C THR A 250 -16.37 12.94 -9.33
N MET A 251 -16.41 14.27 -9.51
CA MET A 251 -17.70 14.99 -9.54
C MET A 251 -18.62 14.48 -10.65
N GLY A 252 -18.07 14.21 -11.84
CA GLY A 252 -18.83 13.64 -12.95
C GLY A 252 -19.46 12.31 -12.59
N ASP A 253 -18.67 11.40 -12.02
CA ASP A 253 -19.13 10.09 -11.57
C ASP A 253 -20.19 10.22 -10.45
N MET A 254 -19.95 11.06 -9.44
CA MET A 254 -20.87 11.22 -8.31
C MET A 254 -22.20 11.88 -8.70
N TYR A 255 -22.17 12.91 -9.56
CA TYR A 255 -23.41 13.48 -10.08
C TYR A 255 -24.20 12.46 -10.91
N HIS A 256 -23.52 11.57 -11.63
CA HIS A 256 -24.18 10.49 -12.35
C HIS A 256 -24.86 9.51 -11.38
N GLN A 257 -24.16 9.09 -10.31
CA GLN A 257 -24.74 8.24 -9.26
C GLN A 257 -25.98 8.86 -8.61
N LEU A 258 -25.98 10.17 -8.39
CA LEU A 258 -27.14 10.93 -7.89
C LEU A 258 -28.22 11.21 -8.95
N GLY A 259 -28.04 10.75 -10.19
CA GLY A 259 -28.99 10.96 -11.29
C GLY A 259 -28.98 12.38 -11.90
N ASP A 260 -28.10 13.29 -11.44
CA ASP A 260 -27.95 14.64 -12.01
C ASP A 260 -27.04 14.64 -13.25
N LYS A 261 -27.57 14.05 -14.31
CA LYS A 261 -26.90 13.87 -15.61
C LYS A 261 -26.38 15.19 -16.19
N LYS A 262 -27.13 16.28 -15.99
CA LYS A 262 -26.75 17.60 -16.51
C LYS A 262 -25.45 18.06 -15.87
N LYS A 263 -25.31 17.94 -14.54
CA LYS A 263 -24.08 18.30 -13.85
C LYS A 263 -22.95 17.31 -14.10
N ALA A 264 -23.25 16.01 -14.20
CA ALA A 264 -22.27 14.99 -14.54
C ALA A 264 -21.58 15.30 -15.87
N PHE A 265 -22.37 15.50 -16.94
CA PHE A 265 -21.83 15.85 -18.26
C PHE A 265 -21.18 17.23 -18.28
N SER A 266 -21.65 18.19 -17.48
CA SER A 266 -20.97 19.48 -17.34
C SER A 266 -19.55 19.30 -16.79
N ALA A 267 -19.38 18.50 -15.73
CA ALA A 267 -18.07 18.24 -15.13
C ALA A 267 -17.12 17.55 -16.12
N TYR A 268 -17.58 16.51 -16.82
CA TYR A 268 -16.78 15.86 -17.86
C TYR A 268 -16.42 16.80 -19.01
N ASN A 269 -17.35 17.62 -19.50
CA ASN A 269 -17.04 18.59 -20.56
C ASN A 269 -16.05 19.66 -20.07
N MET A 270 -16.11 20.07 -18.80
CA MET A 270 -15.10 20.97 -18.22
C MET A 270 -13.72 20.34 -18.20
N LEU A 271 -13.63 19.06 -17.81
CA LEU A 271 -12.38 18.33 -17.79
C LEU A 271 -11.81 18.15 -19.20
N LEU A 272 -12.60 17.62 -20.13
CA LEU A 272 -12.17 17.34 -21.51
C LEU A 272 -11.84 18.60 -22.31
N LYS A 273 -12.29 19.78 -21.90
CA LYS A 273 -11.80 21.05 -22.47
C LYS A 273 -10.34 21.34 -22.12
N ARG A 274 -9.84 20.79 -21.01
CA ARG A 274 -8.48 20.99 -20.51
C ARG A 274 -7.57 19.81 -20.83
N VAL A 275 -8.09 18.60 -20.67
CA VAL A 275 -7.39 17.34 -20.94
C VAL A 275 -8.24 16.52 -21.92
N PRO A 276 -8.19 16.82 -23.24
CA PRO A 276 -9.12 16.26 -24.23
C PRO A 276 -9.05 14.75 -24.40
N ASP A 277 -7.89 14.15 -24.07
CA ASP A 277 -7.62 12.73 -24.25
C ASP A 277 -7.49 12.00 -22.90
N TYR A 278 -8.15 12.51 -21.84
CA TYR A 278 -8.23 11.81 -20.56
C TYR A 278 -9.13 10.58 -20.68
N ALA A 279 -8.52 9.42 -20.93
CA ALA A 279 -9.20 8.16 -21.26
C ALA A 279 -10.29 7.74 -20.26
N PRO A 280 -10.09 7.81 -18.92
CA PRO A 280 -11.12 7.39 -17.97
C PRO A 280 -12.44 8.16 -18.12
N VAL A 281 -12.38 9.48 -18.30
CA VAL A 281 -13.60 10.29 -18.50
C VAL A 281 -14.16 10.16 -19.89
N LEU A 282 -13.33 10.00 -20.93
CA LEU A 282 -13.84 9.66 -22.26
C LEU A 282 -14.65 8.37 -22.22
N ASN A 283 -14.16 7.35 -21.51
CA ASN A 283 -14.83 6.07 -21.35
C ASN A 283 -16.13 6.22 -20.55
N ASN A 284 -16.08 6.76 -19.33
CA ASN A 284 -17.26 6.90 -18.48
C ASN A 284 -18.34 7.76 -19.14
N TYR A 285 -17.94 8.87 -19.79
CA TYR A 285 -18.89 9.71 -20.50
C TYR A 285 -19.49 9.00 -21.71
N ALA A 286 -18.70 8.22 -22.47
CA ALA A 286 -19.23 7.41 -23.57
C ALA A 286 -20.22 6.35 -23.08
N TYR A 287 -19.87 5.63 -22.01
CA TYR A 287 -20.72 4.64 -21.39
C TYR A 287 -22.04 5.26 -20.88
N TYR A 288 -21.98 6.37 -20.15
CA TYR A 288 -23.19 7.03 -19.65
C TYR A 288 -24.06 7.62 -20.76
N LEU A 289 -23.48 8.08 -21.87
CA LEU A 289 -24.29 8.44 -23.05
C LEU A 289 -24.96 7.22 -23.70
N SER A 290 -24.28 6.07 -23.70
CA SER A 290 -24.77 4.86 -24.35
C SER A 290 -25.94 4.22 -23.60
N VAL A 291 -25.83 4.06 -22.28
CA VAL A 291 -26.92 3.50 -21.44
C VAL A 291 -28.17 4.39 -21.45
N GLU A 292 -28.01 5.69 -21.67
CA GLU A 292 -29.12 6.63 -21.82
C GLU A 292 -29.77 6.59 -23.21
N GLY A 293 -29.19 5.85 -24.16
CA GLY A 293 -29.63 5.82 -25.56
C GLY A 293 -29.48 7.17 -26.29
N LYS A 294 -28.69 8.10 -25.74
CA LYS A 294 -28.57 9.47 -26.27
C LYS A 294 -27.20 9.69 -26.88
N ASN A 295 -27.19 10.31 -28.07
CA ASN A 295 -25.95 10.70 -28.76
C ASN A 295 -24.95 9.55 -28.96
N LEU A 296 -25.42 8.35 -29.35
CA LEU A 296 -24.56 7.18 -29.59
C LEU A 296 -23.39 7.45 -30.55
N LYS A 297 -23.54 8.40 -31.50
CA LYS A 297 -22.44 8.86 -32.35
C LYS A 297 -21.31 9.52 -31.56
N LYS A 298 -21.65 10.38 -30.59
CA LYS A 298 -20.67 11.03 -29.70
C LYS A 298 -20.01 10.00 -28.78
N ALA A 299 -20.81 9.09 -28.19
CA ALA A 299 -20.30 8.00 -27.37
C ALA A 299 -19.28 7.16 -28.14
N TYR A 300 -19.62 6.75 -29.37
CA TYR A 300 -18.73 6.00 -30.25
C TYR A 300 -17.41 6.72 -30.51
N LEU A 301 -17.44 8.00 -30.88
CA LEU A 301 -16.20 8.75 -31.13
C LEU A 301 -15.31 8.87 -29.89
N MET A 302 -15.90 9.04 -28.70
CA MET A 302 -15.15 9.10 -27.45
C MET A 302 -14.56 7.74 -27.08
N SER A 303 -15.35 6.67 -27.15
CA SER A 303 -14.88 5.32 -26.82
C SER A 303 -13.92 4.74 -27.87
N LYS A 304 -14.02 5.15 -29.14
CA LYS A 304 -13.02 4.79 -30.16
C LYS A 304 -11.63 5.30 -29.77
N LYS A 305 -11.53 6.52 -29.25
CA LYS A 305 -10.25 7.05 -28.76
C LYS A 305 -9.69 6.22 -27.61
N THR A 306 -10.54 5.75 -26.69
CA THR A 306 -10.06 5.00 -25.51
C THR A 306 -9.45 3.67 -25.90
N ILE A 307 -10.04 2.94 -26.86
CA ILE A 307 -9.45 1.70 -27.38
C ILE A 307 -8.25 1.94 -28.32
N GLU A 308 -8.11 3.13 -28.91
CA GLU A 308 -6.89 3.50 -29.67
C GLU A 308 -5.71 3.81 -28.73
N MET A 309 -5.98 4.39 -27.56
CA MET A 309 -4.97 4.70 -26.53
C MET A 309 -4.57 3.47 -25.72
N GLU A 310 -5.53 2.65 -25.32
CA GLU A 310 -5.33 1.45 -24.52
C GLU A 310 -6.08 0.25 -25.16
N PRO A 311 -5.50 -0.37 -26.21
CA PRO A 311 -6.18 -1.39 -27.01
C PRO A 311 -6.49 -2.68 -26.26
N ASP A 312 -5.80 -2.92 -25.14
CA ASP A 312 -5.89 -4.14 -24.34
C ASP A 312 -6.65 -3.89 -23.02
N ASN A 313 -7.22 -2.69 -22.82
CA ASN A 313 -7.99 -2.39 -21.62
C ASN A 313 -9.41 -2.96 -21.73
N ALA A 314 -9.70 -4.01 -20.95
CA ALA A 314 -10.98 -4.70 -20.98
C ALA A 314 -12.19 -3.79 -20.72
N THR A 315 -12.06 -2.76 -19.86
CA THR A 315 -13.15 -1.82 -19.56
C THR A 315 -13.49 -0.94 -20.77
N TYR A 316 -12.47 -0.53 -21.53
CA TYR A 316 -12.67 0.31 -22.70
C TYR A 316 -13.19 -0.51 -23.89
N LEU A 317 -12.68 -1.73 -24.04
CA LEU A 317 -13.19 -2.69 -25.02
C LEU A 317 -14.66 -3.04 -24.76
N ASP A 318 -15.05 -3.25 -23.51
CA ASP A 318 -16.45 -3.45 -23.09
C ASP A 318 -17.32 -2.26 -23.49
N THR A 319 -16.94 -1.05 -23.09
CA THR A 319 -17.70 0.17 -23.39
C THR A 319 -17.86 0.37 -24.90
N PHE A 320 -16.80 0.16 -25.68
CA PHE A 320 -16.83 0.28 -27.13
C PHE A 320 -17.73 -0.78 -27.78
N GLY A 321 -17.56 -2.04 -27.39
CA GLY A 321 -18.39 -3.15 -27.85
C GLY A 321 -19.86 -2.94 -27.51
N TRP A 322 -20.16 -2.46 -26.30
CA TRP A 322 -21.52 -2.14 -25.87
C TRP A 322 -22.15 -1.02 -26.70
N ILE A 323 -21.40 0.01 -27.05
CA ILE A 323 -21.87 1.08 -27.94
C ILE A 323 -22.17 0.53 -29.35
N LEU A 324 -21.32 -0.35 -29.89
CA LEU A 324 -21.57 -1.00 -31.18
C LEU A 324 -22.85 -1.84 -31.14
N TYR A 325 -23.04 -2.62 -30.08
CA TYR A 325 -24.26 -3.40 -29.86
C TYR A 325 -25.51 -2.49 -29.87
N LEU A 326 -25.48 -1.40 -29.09
CA LEU A 326 -26.59 -0.44 -29.02
C LEU A 326 -26.83 0.32 -30.34
N GLN A 327 -25.84 0.38 -31.22
CA GLN A 327 -25.99 0.90 -32.59
C GLN A 327 -26.56 -0.14 -33.57
N GLY A 328 -26.94 -1.33 -33.11
CA GLY A 328 -27.46 -2.41 -33.95
C GLY A 328 -26.37 -3.15 -34.72
N LYS A 329 -25.12 -3.14 -34.23
CA LYS A 329 -23.95 -3.78 -34.87
C LYS A 329 -23.36 -4.89 -33.98
N PRO A 330 -24.14 -5.91 -33.59
CA PRO A 330 -23.66 -6.96 -32.68
C PRO A 330 -22.50 -7.77 -33.26
N GLU A 331 -22.47 -7.99 -34.59
CA GLU A 331 -21.36 -8.67 -35.26
C GLU A 331 -20.04 -7.90 -35.18
N GLU A 332 -20.07 -6.56 -35.27
CA GLU A 332 -18.89 -5.72 -35.08
C GLU A 332 -18.47 -5.68 -33.60
N ALA A 333 -19.42 -5.79 -32.67
CA ALA A 333 -19.15 -5.74 -31.23
C ALA A 333 -18.44 -7.00 -30.72
N LYS A 334 -18.84 -8.18 -31.19
CA LYS A 334 -18.36 -9.50 -30.77
C LYS A 334 -16.82 -9.62 -30.65
N PRO A 335 -16.00 -9.21 -31.64
CA PRO A 335 -14.54 -9.29 -31.51
C PRO A 335 -13.96 -8.47 -30.36
N TYR A 336 -14.53 -7.31 -30.02
CA TYR A 336 -14.06 -6.48 -28.91
C TYR A 336 -14.32 -7.14 -27.56
N PHE A 337 -15.46 -7.80 -27.40
CA PHE A 337 -15.73 -8.59 -26.19
C PHE A 337 -14.82 -9.82 -26.09
N LYS A 338 -14.58 -10.54 -27.19
CA LYS A 338 -13.58 -11.61 -27.22
C LYS A 338 -12.21 -11.10 -26.77
N HIS A 339 -11.83 -9.91 -27.22
CA HIS A 339 -10.59 -9.27 -26.83
C HIS A 339 -10.59 -8.92 -25.34
N ALA A 340 -11.65 -8.28 -24.83
CA ALA A 340 -11.79 -7.97 -23.41
C ALA A 340 -11.65 -9.21 -22.51
N MET A 341 -12.19 -10.36 -22.95
CA MET A 341 -12.06 -11.63 -22.23
C MET A 341 -10.63 -12.15 -22.09
N LEU A 342 -9.71 -11.77 -23.00
CA LEU A 342 -8.29 -12.13 -22.92
C LEU A 342 -7.54 -11.28 -21.89
N TYR A 343 -8.02 -10.07 -21.62
CA TYR A 343 -7.34 -9.06 -20.78
C TYR A 343 -8.11 -8.73 -19.49
N GLY A 344 -8.68 -9.75 -18.84
CA GLY A 344 -9.28 -9.61 -17.51
C GLY A 344 -10.79 -9.33 -17.50
N GLY A 345 -11.46 -9.19 -18.65
CA GLY A 345 -12.91 -9.00 -18.70
C GLY A 345 -13.72 -10.13 -18.05
N LYS A 346 -13.14 -11.32 -17.88
CA LYS A 346 -13.76 -12.47 -17.19
C LYS A 346 -13.97 -12.23 -15.68
N ASP A 347 -13.31 -11.23 -15.11
CA ASP A 347 -13.44 -10.90 -13.69
C ASP A 347 -14.58 -9.91 -13.39
N SER A 348 -15.18 -9.29 -14.41
CA SER A 348 -16.30 -8.35 -14.27
C SER A 348 -17.62 -9.00 -14.67
N ALA A 349 -18.62 -8.94 -13.78
CA ALA A 349 -19.95 -9.45 -14.08
C ALA A 349 -20.63 -8.65 -15.20
N THR A 350 -20.39 -7.35 -15.25
CA THR A 350 -20.91 -6.44 -16.27
C THR A 350 -20.39 -6.80 -17.66
N VAL A 351 -19.08 -6.99 -17.83
CA VAL A 351 -18.50 -7.36 -19.14
C VAL A 351 -19.02 -8.73 -19.61
N LEU A 352 -19.16 -9.70 -18.68
CA LEU A 352 -19.73 -11.01 -18.98
C LEU A 352 -21.19 -10.91 -19.43
N GLU A 353 -22.01 -10.07 -18.78
CA GLU A 353 -23.41 -9.86 -19.19
C GLU A 353 -23.51 -9.16 -20.54
N HIS A 354 -22.74 -8.09 -20.76
CA HIS A 354 -22.72 -7.40 -22.05
C HIS A 354 -22.31 -8.35 -23.19
N TYR A 355 -21.29 -9.19 -22.97
CA TYR A 355 -20.89 -10.14 -23.98
C TYR A 355 -21.98 -11.19 -24.26
N ALA A 356 -22.65 -11.68 -23.21
CA ALA A 356 -23.78 -12.60 -23.36
C ALA A 356 -24.91 -12.00 -24.22
N LYS A 357 -25.27 -10.72 -24.00
CA LYS A 357 -26.26 -10.01 -24.83
C LYS A 357 -25.83 -9.87 -26.29
N VAL A 358 -24.54 -9.63 -26.54
CA VAL A 358 -24.00 -9.59 -27.90
C VAL A 358 -24.07 -10.97 -28.55
N LEU A 359 -23.73 -12.03 -27.82
CA LEU A 359 -23.78 -13.41 -28.31
C LEU A 359 -25.21 -13.84 -28.69
N GLU A 360 -26.19 -13.51 -27.84
CA GLU A 360 -27.61 -13.73 -28.12
C GLU A 360 -28.07 -13.00 -29.39
N ALA A 361 -27.66 -11.74 -29.57
CA ALA A 361 -28.02 -10.97 -30.76
C ALA A 361 -27.35 -11.45 -32.07
N VAL A 362 -26.25 -12.20 -32.00
CA VAL A 362 -25.64 -12.86 -33.17
C VAL A 362 -26.08 -14.32 -33.33
N GLY A 363 -26.96 -14.82 -32.45
CA GLY A 363 -27.49 -16.19 -32.49
C GLY A 363 -26.63 -17.28 -31.85
N ASP A 364 -25.60 -16.91 -31.07
CA ASP A 364 -24.74 -17.84 -30.31
C ASP A 364 -25.35 -18.15 -28.92
N ASP A 365 -26.59 -18.62 -28.88
CA ASP A 365 -27.40 -18.76 -27.65
C ASP A 365 -26.76 -19.67 -26.58
N ASP A 366 -26.13 -20.77 -27.00
CA ASP A 366 -25.45 -21.70 -26.10
C ASP A 366 -24.31 -21.02 -25.34
N LEU A 367 -23.53 -20.20 -26.05
CA LEU A 367 -22.41 -19.48 -25.46
C LEU A 367 -22.90 -18.30 -24.62
N ALA A 368 -23.95 -17.60 -25.05
CA ALA A 368 -24.60 -16.55 -24.28
C ALA A 368 -25.04 -17.07 -22.90
N LYS A 369 -25.67 -18.25 -22.85
CA LYS A 369 -26.10 -18.89 -21.60
C LYS A 369 -24.95 -19.16 -20.63
N VAL A 370 -23.79 -19.59 -21.14
CA VAL A 370 -22.58 -19.79 -20.33
C VAL A 370 -22.11 -18.48 -19.70
N TYR A 371 -22.03 -17.40 -20.48
CA TYR A 371 -21.56 -16.11 -19.98
C TYR A 371 -22.55 -15.44 -19.02
N TYR A 372 -23.85 -15.58 -19.24
CA TYR A 372 -24.86 -15.14 -18.25
C TYR A 372 -24.69 -15.87 -16.91
N GLN A 373 -24.45 -17.19 -16.93
CA GLN A 373 -24.21 -17.95 -15.70
C GLN A 373 -22.94 -17.49 -14.96
N GLN A 374 -21.87 -17.22 -15.70
CA GLN A 374 -20.64 -16.67 -15.13
C GLN A 374 -20.86 -15.27 -14.53
N ALA A 375 -21.61 -14.40 -15.21
CA ALA A 375 -21.96 -13.08 -14.69
C ALA A 375 -22.71 -13.17 -13.35
N VAL A 376 -23.71 -14.06 -13.26
CA VAL A 376 -24.45 -14.32 -12.02
C VAL A 376 -23.54 -14.87 -10.91
N SER A 377 -22.62 -15.77 -11.24
CA SER A 377 -21.62 -16.28 -10.27
C SER A 377 -20.74 -15.14 -9.75
N LYS A 378 -20.26 -14.25 -10.64
CA LYS A 378 -19.40 -13.13 -10.27
C LYS A 378 -20.08 -12.11 -9.36
N ARG A 379 -21.37 -11.82 -9.58
CA ARG A 379 -22.14 -10.96 -8.66
C ARG A 379 -22.24 -11.54 -7.26
N LYS A 380 -22.45 -12.86 -7.14
CA LYS A 380 -22.55 -13.55 -5.84
C LYS A 380 -21.23 -13.53 -5.06
N GLU A 381 -20.09 -13.40 -5.74
CA GLU A 381 -18.77 -13.26 -5.11
C GLU A 381 -18.53 -11.85 -4.52
N GLY A 382 -19.50 -10.92 -4.61
CA GLY A 382 -19.40 -9.56 -4.06
C GLY A 382 -18.47 -8.66 -4.86
N LYS A 383 -18.32 -8.92 -6.17
CA LYS A 383 -17.39 -8.20 -7.05
C LYS A 383 -17.99 -7.08 -7.88
N GLU A 384 -19.29 -6.78 -7.75
CA GLU A 384 -19.97 -5.62 -8.35
C GLU A 384 -21.32 -5.39 -7.67
#